data_AF-A0A164AI24-F1
#
_entry.id   AF-A0A164AI24-F1
#
_cell.length_a   1.000
_cell.length_b   1.000
_cell.length_c   1.000
_cell.angle_alpha   90.00
_cell.angle_beta   90.00
_cell.angle_gamma   90.00
#
_symmetry.space_group_name_H-M   'P 1'
#
loop_
_entity.id
_entity.type
_entity.pdbx_description
1 polymer ?
#
loop_
_entity_poly.entity_id
_entity_poly.type
_entity_poly.pdbx_seq_one_letter_code
_entity_poly.pdbx_strand_id
1 'polypeptide(L)'
;MIHPIFFSALLLSVTPGLAASNTASARLKGYNYGYIYGVGNILCGLAIDNFIKKEYAKDILSGTVKALSENPDHKPYVSDIRNSYQNITEDIVCKEVYQ
;
A
#
# COMPACT_ATOMS: atom_id res chain seq x y z
N MET A 1 12.95 44.88 -22.60
CA MET A 1 11.48 44.80 -22.81
C MET A 1 11.25 44.04 -24.11
N ILE A 2 10.49 42.93 -24.04
CA ILE A 2 9.54 42.35 -25.02
C ILE A 2 9.23 40.93 -24.48
N HIS A 3 8.07 40.79 -23.85
CA HIS A 3 7.16 39.65 -24.01
C HIS A 3 6.04 40.15 -24.94
N PRO A 4 5.12 39.32 -25.48
CA PRO A 4 4.97 37.85 -25.47
C PRO A 4 4.83 37.29 -26.91
N ILE A 5 4.63 35.99 -27.17
CA ILE A 5 3.32 35.41 -27.52
C ILE A 5 3.48 33.89 -27.68
N PHE A 6 2.62 33.17 -26.95
CA PHE A 6 1.97 31.89 -27.28
C PHE A 6 2.40 31.17 -28.57
N PHE A 7 2.95 29.97 -28.43
CA PHE A 7 2.67 28.76 -29.23
C PHE A 7 3.57 27.67 -28.62
N SER A 8 3.09 26.85 -27.68
CA SER A 8 2.51 25.57 -28.09
C SER A 8 1.69 24.97 -26.95
N ALA A 9 0.40 25.32 -26.91
CA ALA A 9 -0.60 24.38 -26.46
C ALA A 9 -0.80 23.34 -27.57
N LEU A 10 0.15 22.42 -27.76
CA LEU A 10 0.01 21.35 -28.76
C LEU A 10 0.93 20.14 -28.50
N LEU A 11 0.93 19.61 -27.28
CA LEU A 11 1.42 18.24 -27.00
C LEU A 11 0.50 17.45 -26.04
N LEU A 12 -0.71 17.92 -25.76
CA LEU A 12 -1.71 17.17 -24.97
C LEU A 12 -2.68 16.35 -25.83
N SER A 13 -2.49 16.31 -27.14
CA SER A 13 -3.21 15.36 -27.99
C SER A 13 -2.42 14.05 -28.06
N VAL A 14 -3.05 12.99 -27.58
CA VAL A 14 -2.68 11.56 -27.70
C VAL A 14 -1.55 11.03 -26.81
N THR A 15 -1.86 10.86 -25.52
CA THR A 15 -1.36 9.68 -24.78
C THR A 15 -2.55 8.84 -24.33
N PRO A 16 -2.49 7.50 -24.44
CA PRO A 16 -3.67 6.66 -24.39
C PRO A 16 -4.27 6.73 -22.99
N GLY A 17 -5.58 6.97 -22.88
CA GLY A 17 -6.30 6.86 -21.60
C GLY A 17 -6.09 5.49 -20.91
N LEU A 18 -5.69 4.48 -21.68
CA LEU A 18 -5.26 3.15 -21.22
C LEU A 18 -3.89 3.11 -20.50
N ALA A 19 -2.95 4.00 -20.84
CA ALA A 19 -1.65 4.05 -20.16
C ALA A 19 -1.77 4.73 -18.80
N ALA A 20 -2.54 5.83 -18.71
CA ALA A 20 -2.79 6.53 -17.45
C ALA A 20 -3.61 5.67 -16.46
N SER A 21 -4.59 4.88 -16.94
CA SER A 21 -5.35 3.96 -16.09
C SER A 21 -4.49 2.82 -15.54
N ASN A 22 -3.57 2.27 -16.35
CA ASN A 22 -2.63 1.24 -15.92
C ASN A 22 -1.62 1.76 -14.88
N THR A 23 -1.11 2.99 -15.04
CA THR A 23 -0.22 3.60 -14.04
C THR A 23 -0.96 3.91 -12.74
N ALA A 24 -2.20 4.38 -12.81
CA ALA A 24 -3.04 4.60 -11.62
C ALA A 24 -3.33 3.28 -10.89
N SER A 25 -3.66 2.21 -11.63
CA SER A 25 -3.89 0.87 -11.07
C SER A 25 -2.62 0.31 -10.41
N ALA A 26 -1.46 0.39 -11.07
CA ALA A 26 -0.19 -0.07 -10.51
C ALA A 26 0.22 0.72 -9.26
N ARG A 27 -0.01 2.04 -9.25
CA ARG A 27 0.22 2.90 -8.08
C ARG A 27 -0.68 2.52 -6.91
N LEU A 28 -1.95 2.24 -7.16
CA LEU A 28 -2.90 1.81 -6.12
C LEU A 28 -2.59 0.41 -5.59
N LYS A 29 -2.12 -0.51 -6.45
CA LYS A 29 -1.59 -1.82 -6.02
C LYS A 29 -0.41 -1.65 -5.07
N GLY A 30 0.59 -0.87 -5.49
CA GLY A 30 1.78 -0.58 -4.68
C GLY A 30 1.43 0.12 -3.37
N TYR A 31 0.45 1.01 -3.37
CA TYR A 31 -0.05 1.66 -2.15
C TYR A 31 -0.65 0.65 -1.16
N ASN A 32 -1.56 -0.22 -1.61
CA ASN A 32 -2.22 -1.18 -0.73
C ASN A 32 -1.24 -2.21 -0.15
N TYR A 33 -0.33 -2.70 -0.98
CA TYR A 33 0.76 -3.55 -0.52
C TYR A 33 1.64 -2.81 0.50
N GLY A 34 2.19 -1.64 0.12
CA GLY A 34 3.10 -0.88 0.96
C GLY A 34 2.47 -0.45 2.29
N TYR A 35 1.17 -0.14 2.30
CA TYR A 35 0.44 0.21 3.50
C TYR A 35 0.41 -0.95 4.51
N ILE A 36 -0.01 -2.14 4.09
CA ILE A 36 -0.07 -3.32 4.98
C ILE A 36 1.33 -3.69 5.49
N TYR A 37 2.32 -3.74 4.59
CA TYR A 37 3.70 -4.06 4.97
C TYR A 37 4.25 -3.03 5.96
N GLY A 38 4.03 -1.74 5.71
CA GLY A 38 4.48 -0.65 6.58
C GLY A 38 3.82 -0.67 7.96
N VAL A 39 2.49 -0.86 8.02
CA VAL A 39 1.77 -1.00 9.30
C VAL A 39 2.28 -2.21 10.07
N GLY A 40 2.45 -3.36 9.41
CA GLY A 40 3.00 -4.55 10.04
C GLY A 40 4.45 -4.34 10.53
N ASN A 41 5.30 -3.66 9.76
CA ASN A 41 6.68 -3.39 10.19
C ASN A 41 6.73 -2.49 11.44
N ILE A 42 5.90 -1.43 11.49
CA ILE A 42 5.81 -0.55 12.67
C ILE A 42 5.34 -1.31 13.90
N LEU A 43 4.26 -2.08 13.78
CA LEU A 43 3.71 -2.87 14.88
C LEU A 43 4.70 -3.94 15.37
N CYS A 44 5.42 -4.57 14.45
CA CYS A 44 6.49 -5.50 14.74
C CYS A 44 7.61 -4.84 15.55
N GLY A 45 8.12 -3.69 15.12
CA GLY A 45 9.15 -2.95 15.86
C GLY A 45 8.68 -2.57 17.27
N LEU A 46 7.46 -2.04 17.40
CA LEU A 46 6.88 -1.70 18.70
C LEU A 46 6.74 -2.93 19.63
N ALA A 47 6.44 -4.10 19.07
CA ALA A 47 6.32 -5.34 19.84
C ALA A 47 7.69 -5.92 20.24
N ILE A 48 8.69 -5.85 19.35
CA ILE A 48 10.08 -6.25 19.64
C ILE A 48 10.66 -5.39 20.76
N ASP A 49 10.40 -4.09 20.71
CA ASP A 49 10.84 -3.12 21.73
C ASP A 49 9.99 -3.17 23.02
N ASN A 50 9.01 -4.09 23.10
CA ASN A 50 8.10 -4.28 24.23
C ASN A 50 7.24 -3.04 24.60
N PHE A 51 7.03 -2.10 23.67
CA PHE A 51 6.09 -1.00 23.84
C PHE A 51 4.63 -1.47 23.75
N ILE A 52 4.39 -2.53 22.98
CA ILE A 52 3.09 -3.21 22.89
C ILE A 52 3.26 -4.72 23.04
N LYS A 53 2.17 -5.41 23.40
CA LYS A 53 2.14 -6.87 23.42
C LYS A 53 2.11 -7.43 21.99
N LYS A 54 2.73 -8.59 21.77
CA LYS A 54 2.73 -9.28 20.47
C LYS A 54 1.32 -9.61 20.01
N GLU A 55 0.45 -10.04 20.92
CA GLU A 55 -0.96 -10.34 20.63
C GLU A 55 -1.69 -9.10 20.11
N TYR A 56 -1.39 -7.93 20.69
CA TYR A 56 -1.99 -6.66 20.24
C TYR A 56 -1.53 -6.29 18.83
N ALA A 57 -0.25 -6.51 18.51
CA ALA A 57 0.26 -6.32 17.15
C ALA A 57 -0.41 -7.27 16.14
N LYS A 58 -0.60 -8.56 16.51
CA LYS A 58 -1.32 -9.56 15.69
C LYS A 58 -2.77 -9.13 15.43
N ASP A 59 -3.48 -8.71 16.47
CA ASP A 59 -4.89 -8.32 16.40
C ASP A 59 -5.09 -7.08 15.54
N ILE A 60 -4.26 -6.03 15.70
CA ILE A 60 -4.36 -4.82 14.87
C ILE A 60 -4.09 -5.15 13.40
N LEU A 61 -3.02 -5.88 13.12
CA LEU A 61 -2.64 -6.16 11.73
C LEU A 61 -3.69 -7.01 11.02
N SER A 62 -4.15 -8.09 11.66
CA SER A 62 -5.20 -8.96 11.11
C SER A 62 -6.55 -8.22 10.96
N GLY A 63 -6.91 -7.38 11.94
CA GLY A 63 -8.10 -6.52 11.87
C GLY A 63 -8.03 -5.52 10.72
N THR A 64 -6.87 -4.90 10.50
CA THR A 64 -6.63 -3.96 9.39
C THR A 64 -6.77 -4.64 8.03
N VAL A 65 -6.18 -5.83 7.88
CA VAL A 65 -6.30 -6.64 6.66
C VAL A 65 -7.74 -7.04 6.39
N LYS A 66 -8.48 -7.44 7.43
CA LYS A 66 -9.91 -7.77 7.32
C LYS A 66 -10.72 -6.57 6.87
N ALA A 67 -10.57 -5.42 7.53
CA ALA A 67 -11.29 -4.19 7.21
C ALA A 67 -11.04 -3.73 5.76
N LEU A 68 -9.79 -3.77 5.31
CA LEU A 68 -9.46 -3.43 3.92
C LEU A 68 -9.97 -4.47 2.92
N SER A 69 -9.96 -5.76 3.29
CA SER A 69 -10.46 -6.82 2.40
C SER A 69 -11.99 -6.77 2.22
N GLU A 70 -12.72 -6.30 3.24
CA GLU A 70 -14.18 -6.18 3.21
C GLU A 70 -14.65 -4.85 2.60
N ASN A 71 -13.76 -3.85 2.47
CA ASN A 71 -14.09 -2.58 1.86
C ASN A 71 -14.23 -2.71 0.32
N PRO A 72 -15.40 -2.36 -0.27
CA PRO A 72 -15.64 -2.41 -1.71
C PRO A 72 -14.59 -1.64 -2.55
N ASP A 73 -14.06 -0.53 -2.04
CA ASP A 73 -13.08 0.32 -2.72
C ASP A 73 -11.74 -0.39 -2.93
N HIS A 74 -11.44 -1.36 -2.06
CA HIS A 74 -10.20 -2.13 -2.07
C HIS A 74 -10.38 -3.52 -2.70
N LYS A 75 -11.59 -3.89 -3.13
CA LYS A 75 -11.90 -5.19 -3.75
C LYS A 75 -10.94 -5.58 -4.89
N PRO A 76 -10.49 -4.67 -5.79
CA PRO A 76 -9.53 -5.00 -6.83
C PRO A 76 -8.11 -5.34 -6.33
N TYR A 77 -7.81 -5.03 -5.07
CA TYR A 77 -6.46 -5.09 -4.47
C TYR A 77 -6.37 -6.09 -3.31
N VAL A 78 -7.41 -6.87 -3.05
CA VAL A 78 -7.45 -7.84 -1.94
C VAL A 78 -6.31 -8.85 -2.01
N SER A 79 -5.93 -9.29 -3.22
CA SER A 79 -4.77 -10.16 -3.41
C SER A 79 -3.47 -9.48 -2.94
N ASP A 80 -3.27 -8.21 -3.28
CA ASP A 80 -2.07 -7.47 -2.91
C ASP A 80 -2.00 -7.23 -1.39
N ILE A 81 -3.14 -6.92 -0.77
CA ILE A 81 -3.30 -6.79 0.68
C ILE A 81 -2.93 -8.11 1.38
N ARG A 82 -3.46 -9.25 0.90
CA ARG A 82 -3.18 -10.57 1.48
C ARG A 82 -1.72 -11.00 1.28
N ASN A 83 -1.17 -10.78 0.10
CA ASN A 83 0.24 -11.07 -0.18
C ASN A 83 1.16 -10.25 0.73
N SER A 84 0.85 -8.96 0.90
CA SER A 84 1.59 -8.11 1.82
C SER A 84 1.52 -8.59 3.26
N TYR A 85 0.34 -9.05 3.70
CA TYR A 85 0.16 -9.61 5.04
C TYR A 85 1.02 -10.86 5.23
N GLN A 86 0.96 -11.81 4.31
CA GLN A 86 1.80 -13.01 4.36
C GLN A 86 3.29 -12.65 4.42
N ASN A 87 3.74 -11.77 3.54
CA ASN A 87 5.14 -11.35 3.48
C ASN A 87 5.63 -10.73 4.79
N ILE A 88 4.84 -9.88 5.45
CA ILE A 88 5.27 -9.29 6.74
C ILE A 88 5.16 -10.29 7.90
N THR A 89 4.22 -11.24 7.87
CA THR A 89 4.12 -12.27 8.91
C THR A 89 5.19 -13.35 8.81
N GLU A 90 5.73 -13.56 7.61
CA GLU A 90 6.81 -14.51 7.33
C GLU A 90 8.20 -13.84 7.31
N ASP A 91 8.25 -12.51 7.45
CA ASP A 91 9.49 -11.75 7.50
C ASP A 91 10.38 -12.25 8.65
N ILE A 92 11.66 -12.49 8.37
CA ILE A 92 12.60 -13.08 9.32
C ILE A 92 12.69 -12.28 10.63
N VAL A 93 12.52 -10.95 10.56
CA VAL A 93 12.57 -10.05 11.72
C VAL A 93 11.27 -10.11 12.51
N CYS A 94 10.13 -10.26 11.82
CA CYS A 94 8.80 -10.13 12.42
C CYS A 94 8.08 -11.46 12.68
N LYS A 95 8.63 -12.58 12.24
CA LYS A 95 8.04 -13.91 12.45
C LYS A 95 7.79 -14.22 13.93
N GLU A 96 8.66 -13.78 14.84
CA GLU A 96 8.49 -14.02 16.28
C GLU A 96 7.40 -13.15 16.92
N VAL A 97 6.96 -12.11 16.22
CA VAL A 97 5.84 -11.27 16.63
C VAL A 97 4.54 -11.82 16.04
N TYR A 98 4.55 -12.31 14.80
CA TYR A 98 3.34 -12.64 14.06
C TYR A 98 2.99 -14.14 13.97
N GLN A 99 3.96 -15.04 14.02
CA GLN A 99 3.74 -16.49 14.12
C GLN A 99 3.60 -16.91 15.58
#